data_AF-X1AIH6-F1
#
_entry.id   AF-X1AIH6-F1
#
_cell.length_a   1.000
_cell.length_b   1.000
_cell.length_c   1.000
_cell.angle_alpha   90.00
_cell.angle_beta   90.00
_cell.angle_gamma   90.00
#
_symmetry.space_group_name_H-M   'P 1'
#
loop_
_entity.id
_entity.type
_entity.pdbx_description
1 polymer ?
#
loop_
_entity_poly.entity_id
_entity_poly.type
_entity_poly.pdbx_seq_one_letter_code
_entity_poly.pdbx_strand_id
1 'polypeptide(L)'
;MGESSGGRKPTLIELNPNGGFVIGIDLGGTNIKLVLVGLDGKIVKKLKGPTINSSSKNKILDRLRELIHSVIDESDADRDLILGMGIGVSGVTDESGRVSFAPALGWEDMPVRDLLKEEFKIPVSSPSEDITILGGMGVIFTIISLRGSSKISSCLEIPPPKTI
;
A
#
# COMPACT_ATOMS: atom_id res chain seq x y z
N MET A 1 -34.32 -2.00 45.18
CA MET A 1 -34.62 -2.32 43.77
C MET A 1 -33.90 -1.30 42.90
N GLY A 2 -33.00 -1.76 42.04
CA GLY A 2 -32.30 -0.94 41.06
C GLY A 2 -31.92 -1.85 39.91
N GLU A 3 -32.74 -1.84 38.85
CA GLU A 3 -32.55 -2.65 37.65
C GLU A 3 -31.98 -1.79 36.51
N SER A 4 -30.99 -2.38 35.83
CA SER A 4 -30.46 -2.10 34.49
C SER A 4 -29.70 -0.79 34.22
N SER A 5 -28.50 -0.95 33.65
CA SER A 5 -28.13 -0.18 32.44
C SER A 5 -27.27 -1.03 31.53
N GLY A 6 -27.86 -2.15 31.07
CA GLY A 6 -27.26 -3.11 30.13
C GLY A 6 -26.31 -2.44 29.14
N GLY A 7 -25.00 -2.58 29.41
CA GLY A 7 -23.95 -2.09 28.54
C GLY A 7 -24.05 -2.82 27.21
N ARG A 8 -24.05 -2.07 26.11
CA ARG A 8 -23.93 -2.64 24.76
C ARG A 8 -22.73 -3.57 24.75
N LYS A 9 -22.94 -4.88 24.54
CA LYS A 9 -21.84 -5.84 24.39
C LYS A 9 -20.87 -5.29 23.33
N PRO A 10 -19.55 -5.26 23.58
CA PRO A 10 -18.59 -4.78 22.61
C PRO A 10 -18.77 -5.59 21.32
N THR A 11 -19.17 -4.92 20.24
CA THR A 11 -19.19 -5.55 18.92
C THR A 11 -17.74 -5.76 18.53
N LEU A 12 -17.33 -7.02 18.43
CA LEU A 12 -16.03 -7.36 17.88
C LEU A 12 -16.04 -6.92 16.42
N ILE A 13 -15.28 -5.88 16.14
CA ILE A 13 -15.05 -5.39 14.78
C ILE A 13 -13.89 -6.22 14.24
N GLU A 14 -14.19 -7.10 13.27
CA GLU A 14 -13.17 -7.78 12.50
C GLU A 14 -12.99 -7.04 11.17
N LEU A 15 -11.74 -6.83 10.77
CA LEU A 15 -11.43 -6.26 9.46
C LEU A 15 -11.70 -7.34 8.42
N ASN A 16 -12.50 -7.05 7.38
CA ASN A 16 -12.61 -7.97 6.26
C ASN A 16 -11.24 -7.96 5.54
N PRO A 17 -10.49 -9.08 5.53
CA PRO A 17 -9.17 -9.13 4.91
C PRO A 17 -9.22 -8.85 3.40
N ASN A 18 -10.36 -9.13 2.77
CA ASN A 18 -10.62 -8.87 1.37
C ASN A 18 -11.37 -7.55 1.14
N GLY A 19 -11.70 -6.80 2.20
CA GLY A 19 -12.41 -5.52 2.11
C GLY A 19 -11.54 -4.37 1.60
N GLY A 20 -10.24 -4.58 1.48
CA GLY A 20 -9.31 -3.61 0.93
C GLY A 20 -7.87 -4.14 0.87
N PHE A 21 -7.11 -3.63 -0.09
CA PHE A 21 -5.73 -4.02 -0.30
C PHE A 21 -4.82 -2.81 -0.42
N VAL A 22 -3.55 -2.99 -0.06
CA VAL A 22 -2.51 -1.98 -0.16
C VAL A 22 -1.26 -2.59 -0.76
N ILE A 23 -0.58 -1.82 -1.62
CA ILE A 23 0.67 -2.24 -2.25
C ILE A 23 1.84 -1.54 -1.57
N GLY A 24 2.81 -2.32 -1.08
CA GLY A 24 4.10 -1.82 -0.62
C GLY A 24 5.19 -2.08 -1.67
N ILE A 25 5.98 -1.07 -1.98
CA ILE A 25 7.03 -1.12 -3.01
C ILE A 25 8.36 -0.71 -2.38
N ASP A 26 9.37 -1.57 -2.48
CA ASP A 26 10.77 -1.29 -2.14
C ASP A 26 11.60 -1.27 -3.44
N LEU A 27 11.96 -0.06 -3.88
CA LEU A 27 12.74 0.17 -5.08
C LEU A 27 14.22 0.38 -4.72
N GLY A 28 14.99 -0.70 -4.79
CA GLY A 28 16.44 -0.67 -4.62
C GLY A 28 17.18 -0.59 -5.96
N GLY A 29 18.49 -0.30 -5.90
CA GLY A 29 19.35 -0.23 -7.10
C GLY A 29 19.51 -1.56 -7.86
N THR A 30 19.29 -2.69 -7.20
CA THR A 30 19.48 -4.03 -7.82
C THR A 30 18.17 -4.80 -7.96
N ASN A 31 17.24 -4.62 -7.03
CA ASN A 31 15.98 -5.34 -7.02
C ASN A 31 14.83 -4.42 -6.65
N ILE A 32 13.68 -4.69 -7.25
CA ILE A 32 12.38 -4.14 -6.88
C ILE A 32 11.62 -5.24 -6.14
N LYS A 33 11.08 -4.93 -4.96
CA LYS A 33 10.21 -5.84 -4.21
C LYS A 33 8.83 -5.21 -4.07
N LEU A 34 7.80 -6.02 -4.28
CA LEU A 34 6.41 -5.60 -4.12
C LEU A 34 5.70 -6.57 -3.19
N VAL A 35 4.84 -6.03 -2.34
CA VAL A 35 3.93 -6.80 -1.51
C VAL A 35 2.52 -6.24 -1.68
N LEU A 36 1.56 -7.12 -1.88
CA LEU A 36 0.14 -6.81 -1.78
C LEU A 36 -0.34 -7.35 -0.43
N VAL A 37 -0.97 -6.50 0.36
CA VAL A 37 -1.35 -6.79 1.74
C VAL A 37 -2.83 -6.46 1.94
N GLY A 38 -3.56 -7.37 2.56
CA GLY A 38 -4.95 -7.14 2.96
C GLY A 38 -5.06 -6.23 4.17
N LEU A 39 -6.26 -5.75 4.48
CA LEU A 39 -6.49 -4.89 5.66
C LEU A 39 -6.20 -5.58 7.00
N ASP A 40 -6.23 -6.90 7.04
CA ASP A 40 -5.84 -7.69 8.21
C ASP A 40 -4.31 -7.75 8.42
N GLY A 41 -3.54 -7.07 7.56
CA GLY A 41 -2.08 -7.03 7.60
C GLY A 41 -1.40 -8.26 7.01
N LYS A 42 -2.15 -9.21 6.44
CA LYS A 42 -1.55 -10.40 5.82
C LYS A 42 -1.12 -10.12 4.38
N ILE A 43 0.04 -10.67 4.03
CA ILE A 43 0.55 -10.63 2.66
C ILE A 43 -0.30 -11.58 1.81
N VAL A 44 -0.99 -11.01 0.82
CA VAL A 44 -1.75 -11.74 -0.21
C VAL A 44 -0.80 -12.23 -1.30
N LYS A 45 0.11 -11.36 -1.75
CA LYS A 45 1.07 -11.66 -2.81
C LYS A 45 2.38 -10.91 -2.58
N LYS A 46 3.48 -11.52 -3.00
CA LYS A 46 4.80 -10.88 -3.02
C LYS A 46 5.46 -11.16 -4.36
N LEU A 47 6.01 -10.11 -4.97
CA LEU A 47 6.85 -10.22 -6.16
C LEU A 47 8.22 -9.62 -5.89
N LYS A 48 9.22 -10.13 -6.60
CA LYS A 48 10.56 -9.59 -6.64
C LYS A 48 11.05 -9.64 -8.09
N GLY A 49 11.57 -8.54 -8.58
CA GLY A 49 12.19 -8.45 -9.90
C GLY A 49 13.54 -7.73 -9.85
N PRO A 50 14.40 -7.93 -10.85
CA PRO A 50 15.60 -7.13 -10.98
C PRO A 50 15.23 -5.67 -11.32
N THR A 51 15.97 -4.74 -10.75
CA THR A 51 15.98 -3.35 -11.23
C THR A 51 16.74 -3.34 -12.55
N ILE A 52 16.14 -2.78 -13.60
CA ILE A 52 16.80 -2.71 -14.90
C ILE A 52 18.03 -1.82 -14.76
N ASN A 53 19.21 -2.38 -15.05
CA ASN A 53 20.42 -1.59 -15.19
C ASN A 53 20.34 -0.84 -16.54
N SER A 54 19.83 0.38 -16.50
CA SER A 54 19.72 1.23 -17.67
C SER A 54 20.00 2.67 -17.31
N SER A 55 20.71 3.37 -18.19
CA SER A 55 20.86 4.83 -18.15
C SER A 55 19.54 5.58 -18.39
N SER A 56 18.47 4.89 -18.80
CA SER A 56 17.15 5.49 -19.04
C SER A 56 16.27 5.39 -17.79
N LYS A 57 16.00 6.55 -17.17
CA LYS A 57 15.10 6.67 -16.01
C LYS A 57 13.73 6.01 -16.27
N ASN A 58 13.20 6.16 -17.49
CA ASN A 58 11.90 5.65 -17.89
C ASN A 58 11.83 4.12 -17.88
N LYS A 59 12.93 3.41 -18.19
CA LYS A 59 12.89 1.93 -18.19
C LYS A 59 12.70 1.33 -16.81
N ILE A 60 13.25 1.96 -15.77
CA ILE A 60 13.03 1.54 -14.39
C ILE A 60 11.57 1.76 -14.00
N LEU A 61 10.99 2.89 -14.42
CA LEU A 61 9.58 3.18 -14.19
C LEU A 61 8.67 2.20 -14.92
N ASP A 62 8.95 1.90 -16.19
CA ASP A 62 8.20 0.90 -16.97
C ASP A 62 8.27 -0.49 -16.31
N ARG A 63 9.47 -0.88 -15.84
CA ARG A 63 9.61 -2.13 -15.09
C ARG A 63 8.81 -2.14 -13.80
N LEU A 64 8.80 -1.01 -13.09
CA LEU A 64 8.02 -0.88 -11.86
C LEU A 64 6.53 -1.03 -12.15
N ARG A 65 6.03 -0.40 -13.21
CA ARG A 65 4.62 -0.51 -13.65
C ARG A 65 4.23 -1.94 -13.98
N GLU A 66 5.07 -2.63 -14.76
CA GLU A 66 4.87 -4.05 -15.08
C GLU A 66 4.71 -4.89 -13.81
N LEU A 67 5.60 -4.71 -12.84
CA LEU A 67 5.55 -5.47 -11.59
C LEU A 67 4.33 -5.12 -10.73
N ILE A 68 3.88 -3.86 -10.73
CA ILE A 68 2.65 -3.46 -10.03
C ILE A 68 1.44 -4.12 -10.70
N HIS A 69 1.35 -4.10 -12.03
CA HIS A 69 0.28 -4.82 -12.73
C HIS A 69 0.34 -6.33 -12.45
N SER A 70 1.51 -6.95 -12.50
CA SER A 70 1.67 -8.37 -12.19
C SER A 70 1.26 -8.72 -10.76
N VAL A 71 1.60 -7.90 -9.76
CA VAL A 71 1.23 -8.24 -8.36
C VAL A 71 -0.29 -8.18 -8.16
N ILE A 72 -0.96 -7.29 -8.88
CA ILE A 72 -2.43 -7.16 -8.87
C ILE A 72 -3.06 -8.34 -9.63
N ASP A 73 -2.64 -8.57 -10.87
CA ASP A 73 -3.27 -9.54 -11.78
C ASP A 73 -3.00 -11.00 -11.40
N GLU A 74 -1.86 -11.27 -10.76
CA GLU A 74 -1.55 -12.59 -10.22
C GLU A 74 -2.07 -12.81 -8.79
N SER A 75 -2.86 -11.89 -8.27
CA SER A 75 -3.56 -12.02 -6.99
C SER A 75 -5.06 -12.16 -7.21
N ASP A 76 -5.76 -12.74 -6.23
CA ASP A 76 -7.23 -12.77 -6.21
C ASP A 76 -7.85 -11.44 -5.72
N ALA A 77 -7.06 -10.37 -5.66
CA ALA A 77 -7.53 -9.08 -5.17
C ALA A 77 -8.31 -8.32 -6.25
N ASP A 78 -9.44 -7.77 -5.85
CA ASP A 78 -10.20 -6.85 -6.69
C ASP A 78 -9.43 -5.52 -6.83
N ARG A 79 -9.18 -5.11 -8.09
CA ARG A 79 -8.54 -3.85 -8.46
C ARG A 79 -9.24 -2.64 -7.83
N ASP A 80 -10.57 -2.68 -7.72
CA ASP A 80 -11.37 -1.58 -7.17
C ASP A 80 -11.21 -1.46 -5.64
N LEU A 81 -10.72 -2.52 -4.99
CA LEU A 81 -10.46 -2.56 -3.55
C LEU A 81 -9.01 -2.19 -3.20
N ILE A 82 -8.18 -1.81 -4.18
CA ILE A 82 -6.84 -1.29 -3.90
C ILE A 82 -6.97 0.14 -3.35
N LEU A 83 -6.66 0.29 -2.07
CA LEU A 83 -6.84 1.53 -1.33
C LEU A 83 -5.71 2.53 -1.55
N GLY A 84 -4.54 2.05 -1.94
CA GLY A 84 -3.38 2.87 -2.30
C GLY A 84 -2.07 2.10 -2.29
N MET A 85 -0.98 2.83 -2.51
CA MET A 85 0.38 2.30 -2.58
C MET A 85 1.35 3.11 -1.74
N GLY A 86 2.35 2.43 -1.18
CA GLY A 86 3.50 3.04 -0.53
C GLY A 86 4.77 2.68 -1.28
N ILE A 87 5.62 3.67 -1.58
CA ILE A 87 6.88 3.46 -2.29
C ILE A 87 8.08 3.98 -1.52
N GLY A 88 8.95 3.05 -1.10
CA GLY A 88 10.29 3.36 -0.63
C GLY A 88 11.28 3.31 -1.80
N VAL A 89 12.10 4.35 -1.93
CA VAL A 89 13.15 4.43 -2.97
C VAL A 89 14.50 4.51 -2.27
N SER A 90 15.48 3.74 -2.75
CA SER A 90 16.87 3.86 -2.30
C SER A 90 17.49 5.15 -2.86
N GLY A 91 17.28 6.25 -2.13
CA GLY A 91 17.74 7.58 -2.47
C GLY A 91 17.12 8.64 -1.57
N VAL A 92 17.39 9.91 -1.87
CA VAL A 92 16.81 11.04 -1.16
C VAL A 92 15.46 11.37 -1.79
N THR A 93 14.42 11.35 -0.96
CA THR A 93 13.04 11.68 -1.36
C THR A 93 12.56 12.85 -0.50
N ASP A 94 11.92 13.84 -1.11
CA ASP A 94 11.32 14.95 -0.38
C ASP A 94 9.88 14.63 0.12
N GLU A 95 9.29 15.55 0.89
CA GLU A 95 7.92 15.39 1.41
C GLU A 95 6.85 15.33 0.31
N SER A 96 7.15 15.81 -0.90
CA SER A 96 6.26 15.70 -2.05
C SER A 96 6.23 14.29 -2.63
N GLY A 97 7.19 13.43 -2.27
CA GLY A 97 7.38 12.09 -2.85
C GLY A 97 8.15 12.12 -4.16
N ARG A 98 8.92 13.19 -4.39
CA ARG A 98 9.85 13.35 -5.50
C ARG A 98 11.23 12.89 -5.06
N VAL A 99 11.86 12.08 -5.89
CA VAL A 99 13.22 11.56 -5.66
C VAL A 99 14.19 12.62 -6.15
N SER A 100 14.76 13.40 -5.22
CA SER A 100 15.73 14.43 -5.56
C SER A 100 17.02 13.81 -6.07
N PHE A 101 17.47 12.70 -5.47
CA PHE A 101 18.70 12.02 -5.88
C PHE A 101 18.71 10.53 -5.52
N ALA A 102 18.84 9.65 -6.52
CA ALA A 102 19.01 8.21 -6.32
C ALA A 102 20.03 7.64 -7.34
N PRO A 103 21.33 7.66 -7.01
CA PRO A 103 22.40 7.34 -7.97
C PRO A 103 22.36 5.89 -8.43
N ALA A 104 21.97 4.95 -7.55
CA ALA A 104 21.83 3.54 -7.88
C ALA A 104 20.71 3.26 -8.90
N LEU A 105 19.79 4.23 -9.10
CA LEU A 105 18.71 4.19 -10.09
C LEU A 105 18.98 5.13 -11.28
N GLY A 106 20.09 5.89 -11.26
CA GLY A 106 20.33 6.96 -12.22
C GLY A 106 19.25 8.05 -12.20
N TRP A 107 18.55 8.21 -11.08
CA TRP A 107 17.46 9.18 -10.94
C TRP A 107 17.94 10.45 -10.24
N GLU A 108 17.42 11.56 -10.76
CA GLU A 108 17.61 12.91 -10.24
C GLU A 108 16.35 13.68 -10.61
N ASP A 109 15.78 14.39 -9.63
CA ASP A 109 14.54 15.15 -9.76
C ASP A 109 13.36 14.37 -10.39
N MET A 110 13.10 13.16 -9.87
CA MET A 110 12.08 12.26 -10.44
C MET A 110 10.76 12.30 -9.64
N PRO A 111 9.62 12.70 -10.24
CA PRO A 111 8.32 12.78 -9.56
C PRO A 111 7.60 11.42 -9.50
N VAL A 112 8.24 10.41 -8.91
CA VAL A 112 7.72 9.02 -8.94
C VAL A 112 6.31 8.90 -8.37
N ARG A 113 6.02 9.59 -7.26
CA ARG A 113 4.70 9.53 -6.64
C ARG A 113 3.60 10.01 -7.59
N ASP A 114 3.83 11.13 -8.27
CA ASP A 114 2.85 11.72 -9.17
C ASP A 114 2.66 10.85 -10.42
N LEU A 115 3.75 10.30 -10.97
CA LEU A 115 3.70 9.39 -12.12
C LEU A 115 2.89 8.13 -11.81
N LEU A 116 3.09 7.53 -10.64
CA LEU A 116 2.31 6.36 -10.22
C LEU A 116 0.85 6.73 -9.91
N LYS A 117 0.61 7.89 -9.29
CA LYS A 117 -0.74 8.38 -8.98
C LYS A 117 -1.53 8.67 -10.26
N GLU A 118 -0.88 9.24 -11.27
CA GLU A 118 -1.49 9.53 -12.56
C GLU A 118 -1.90 8.24 -13.30
N GLU A 119 -1.10 7.20 -13.22
CA GLU A 119 -1.34 5.94 -13.92
C GLU A 119 -2.37 5.06 -13.23
N PHE A 120 -2.17 4.78 -11.94
CA PHE A 120 -3.02 3.83 -11.20
C PHE A 120 -4.26 4.49 -10.60
N LYS A 121 -4.37 5.82 -10.63
CA LYS A 121 -5.49 6.60 -10.09
C LYS A 121 -5.82 6.31 -8.62
N ILE A 122 -4.84 5.81 -7.87
CA ILE A 122 -4.94 5.52 -6.43
C ILE A 122 -3.96 6.38 -5.63
N PRO A 123 -4.22 6.60 -4.32
CA PRO A 123 -3.30 7.32 -3.45
C PRO A 123 -1.92 6.67 -3.40
N VAL A 124 -0.87 7.47 -3.52
CA VAL A 124 0.52 7.03 -3.39
C VAL A 124 1.21 7.85 -2.30
N SER A 125 1.90 7.19 -1.37
CA SER A 125 2.73 7.81 -0.34
C SER A 125 4.18 7.35 -0.43
N SER A 126 5.11 8.25 -0.12
CA SER A 126 6.50 7.92 0.17
C SER A 126 6.65 7.84 1.69
N PRO A 127 6.80 6.65 2.30
CA PRO A 127 7.08 6.60 3.73
C PRO A 127 8.45 7.24 4.01
N SER A 128 8.48 8.16 4.98
CA SER A 128 9.73 8.51 5.67
C SER A 128 10.28 7.23 6.30
N GLU A 129 11.57 6.95 6.08
CA GLU A 129 12.46 6.00 6.78
C GLU A 129 11.74 4.91 7.62
N ASP A 130 11.87 3.62 7.22
CA ASP A 130 11.46 2.36 7.88
C ASP A 130 10.14 1.65 7.50
N ILE A 131 9.10 2.33 6.98
CA ILE A 131 7.76 1.70 6.89
C ILE A 131 7.56 0.69 5.74
N THR A 132 8.41 0.69 4.70
CA THR A 132 8.28 -0.25 3.57
C THR A 132 8.72 -1.68 3.93
N ILE A 133 9.57 -1.86 4.95
CA ILE A 133 10.26 -3.15 5.20
C ILE A 133 9.43 -4.12 6.07
N LEU A 134 8.44 -3.63 6.84
CA LEU A 134 7.59 -4.46 7.73
C LEU A 134 6.20 -4.76 7.15
N GLY A 135 6.15 -5.19 5.88
CA GLY A 135 4.98 -5.93 5.36
C GLY A 135 3.69 -5.10 5.19
N GLY A 136 3.78 -3.89 4.64
CA GLY A 136 2.62 -3.10 4.21
C GLY A 136 1.79 -2.46 5.34
N MET A 137 1.99 -2.83 6.61
CA MET A 137 1.18 -2.36 7.73
C MET A 137 1.28 -0.84 7.97
N GLY A 138 2.47 -0.25 7.84
CA GLY A 138 2.62 1.21 7.94
C GLY A 138 2.06 1.97 6.74
N VAL A 139 1.99 1.33 5.56
CA VAL A 139 1.31 1.89 4.38
C VAL A 139 -0.21 1.88 4.60
N ILE A 140 -0.76 0.80 5.16
CA ILE A 140 -2.17 0.69 5.55
C ILE A 140 -2.55 1.82 6.51
N PHE A 141 -1.77 2.03 7.59
CA PHE A 141 -2.05 3.09 8.56
C PHE A 141 -2.02 4.50 7.93
N THR A 142 -1.05 4.75 7.05
CA THR A 142 -0.93 6.03 6.35
C THR A 142 -2.12 6.29 5.43
N ILE A 143 -2.55 5.29 4.64
CA ILE A 143 -3.69 5.43 3.73
C ILE A 143 -5.01 5.59 4.49
N ILE A 144 -5.19 4.85 5.60
CA ILE A 144 -6.35 4.98 6.49
C ILE A 144 -6.44 6.41 7.05
N SER A 145 -5.32 6.97 7.53
CA SER A 145 -5.25 8.34 8.02
C SER A 145 -5.60 9.37 6.94
N LEU A 146 -5.12 9.15 5.70
CA LEU A 146 -5.35 10.06 4.58
C LEU A 146 -6.79 10.02 4.02
N ARG A 147 -7.49 8.89 4.12
CA ARG A 147 -8.82 8.73 3.50
C ARG A 147 -9.99 9.20 4.36
N GLY A 148 -9.81 9.47 5.65
CA GLY A 148 -10.92 9.78 6.56
C GLY A 148 -11.91 8.61 6.70
N SER A 149 -12.61 8.54 7.83
CA SER A 149 -13.35 7.35 8.28
C SER A 149 -14.49 6.86 7.36
N SER A 150 -14.91 7.61 6.34
CA SER A 150 -16.14 7.35 5.58
C SER A 150 -16.07 6.16 4.60
N LYS A 151 -14.90 5.87 3.99
CA LYS A 151 -14.72 4.69 3.11
C LYS A 151 -14.28 3.43 3.86
N ILE A 152 -13.83 3.57 5.10
CA ILE A 152 -13.39 2.45 5.94
C ILE A 152 -14.61 1.66 6.44
N SER A 153 -15.75 2.33 6.65
CA SER A 153 -17.00 1.70 7.08
C SER A 153 -17.50 0.58 6.15
N SER A 154 -17.16 0.59 4.86
CA SER A 154 -17.52 -0.53 3.96
C SER A 154 -16.56 -1.72 4.04
N CYS A 155 -15.36 -1.53 4.60
CA CYS A 155 -14.34 -2.56 4.79
C CYS A 155 -14.47 -3.28 6.14
N LEU A 156 -15.30 -2.74 7.02
CA LEU A 156 -15.61 -3.22 8.36
C LEU A 156 -16.84 -4.12 8.28
N GLU A 157 -16.64 -5.43 8.16
CA GLU A 157 -17.76 -6.36 8.32
C GLU A 157 -18.12 -6.46 9.81
N ILE A 158 -19.35 -6.11 10.15
CA ILE A 158 -19.92 -6.43 11.46
C ILE A 158 -20.35 -7.90 11.38
N PRO A 159 -19.70 -8.84 12.09
CA PRO A 159 -20.18 -10.21 12.11
C PRO A 159 -21.62 -10.23 12.65
N PRO A 160 -22.52 -11.03 12.07
CA PRO A 160 -23.89 -11.13 12.56
C PRO A 160 -23.85 -11.50 14.05
N PRO A 161 -24.71 -10.91 14.90
CA PRO A 161 -24.71 -11.20 16.32
C PRO A 161 -24.90 -12.71 16.50
N LYS A 162 -23.94 -13.36 17.15
CA LYS A 162 -24.11 -14.74 17.61
C LYS A 162 -25.25 -14.73 18.63
N THR A 163 -26.43 -15.14 18.20
CA THR A 163 -27.55 -15.44 19.07
C THR A 163 -27.13 -16.60 19.96
N ILE A 164 -26.96 -16.33 21.26
CA ILE A 164 -26.92 -17.33 22.33
C ILE A 164 -28.04 -16.95 23.28
#